data_AF-A0A973CUH7-F1
#
_entry.id   AF-A0A973CUH7-F1
#
_cell.length_a   1.000
_cell.length_b   1.000
_cell.length_c   1.000
_cell.angle_alpha   90.00
_cell.angle_beta   90.00
_cell.angle_gamma   90.00
#
_symmetry.space_group_name_H-M   'P 1'
#
loop_
_entity.id
_entity.type
_entity.pdbx_description
1 polymer ?
#
loop_
_entity_poly.entity_id
_entity_poly.type
_entity_poly.pdbx_seq_one_letter_code
_entity_poly.pdbx_strand_id
1 'polypeptide(L)'
;MPAGRSTRLRAAARKLSREVAPLHFGAPVSHVYDPLDYAWPCHASYLARYGDSPKRVVFLGMNPGPFGMAQTGVPFGEVSAVRDFLGIEGHVGRPAREHPKRPVEGFACPRSEVSGTRLWGA
;
A
#
# COMPACT_ATOMS: atom_id res chain seq x y z
N MET A 1 1.74 -6.06 28.90
CA MET A 1 1.36 -6.91 27.75
C MET A 1 2.32 -6.65 26.61
N PRO A 2 2.88 -7.68 25.93
CA PRO A 2 3.67 -7.45 24.72
C PRO A 2 2.81 -6.75 23.67
N ALA A 3 3.40 -5.86 22.88
CA ALA A 3 2.70 -5.23 21.77
C ALA A 3 2.07 -6.30 20.84
N GLY A 4 0.87 -6.03 20.31
CA GLY A 4 0.20 -6.90 19.34
C GLY A 4 1.06 -7.17 18.10
N ARG A 5 0.74 -8.23 17.35
CA ARG A 5 1.46 -8.57 16.11
C ARG A 5 1.29 -7.46 15.07
N SER A 6 0.09 -6.91 14.97
CA SER A 6 -0.21 -5.77 14.09
C SER A 6 0.64 -4.54 14.42
N THR A 7 0.89 -4.25 15.70
CA THR A 7 1.78 -3.16 16.14
C THR A 7 3.21 -3.38 15.64
N ARG A 8 3.73 -4.60 15.73
CA ARG A 8 5.07 -4.93 15.20
C ARG A 8 5.12 -4.83 13.68
N LEU A 9 4.08 -5.27 12.97
CA LEU A 9 4.00 -5.13 11.51
C LEU A 9 3.97 -3.67 11.08
N ARG A 10 3.19 -2.82 11.77
CA ARG A 10 3.15 -1.37 11.51
C ARG A 10 4.50 -0.71 11.80
N ALA A 11 5.16 -1.09 12.89
CA ALA A 11 6.50 -0.58 13.22
C ALA A 11 7.53 -1.00 12.15
N ALA A 12 7.48 -2.24 11.67
CA ALA A 12 8.34 -2.73 10.60
C ALA A 12 8.11 -1.96 9.28
N ALA A 13 6.85 -1.74 8.88
CA ALA A 13 6.52 -0.97 7.68
C ALA A 13 7.01 0.49 7.77
N ARG A 14 6.83 1.16 8.92
CA ARG A 14 7.38 2.51 9.15
C ARG A 14 8.90 2.55 9.21
N LYS A 15 9.54 1.51 9.76
CA LYS A 15 11.00 1.40 9.75
C LYS A 15 11.51 1.30 8.31
N LEU A 16 10.92 0.42 7.50
CA LEU A 16 11.28 0.26 6.09
C LEU A 16 11.14 1.58 5.33
N SER A 17 9.96 2.23 5.39
CA SER A 17 9.70 3.52 4.73
C SER A 17 10.76 4.58 5.11
N ARG A 18 11.08 4.71 6.41
CA ARG A 18 12.13 5.64 6.87
C ARG A 18 13.53 5.29 6.40
N GLU A 19 13.87 4.00 6.33
CA GLU A 19 15.21 3.54 5.92
C GLU A 19 15.42 3.68 4.41
N VAL A 20 14.37 3.55 3.61
CA VAL A 20 14.46 3.73 2.15
C VAL A 20 14.29 5.17 1.70
N ALA A 21 13.64 6.03 2.49
CA ALA A 21 13.43 7.45 2.19
C ALA A 21 14.71 8.24 1.79
N PRO A 22 15.88 8.06 2.44
CA PRO A 22 17.10 8.80 2.06
C PRO A 22 17.85 8.19 0.86
N LEU A 23 17.37 7.08 0.28
CA LEU A 23 18.03 6.47 -0.87
C LEU A 23 17.83 7.33 -2.12
N HIS A 24 18.90 7.51 -2.88
CA HIS A 24 18.90 8.25 -4.12
C HIS A 24 19.10 7.31 -5.30
N PHE A 25 18.29 7.49 -6.34
CA PHE A 25 18.33 6.65 -7.52
C PHE A 25 18.77 7.48 -8.72
N GLY A 26 19.80 7.00 -9.41
CA GLY A 26 20.27 7.61 -10.66
C GLY A 26 19.38 7.26 -11.85
N ALA A 27 19.73 7.79 -13.02
CA ALA A 27 19.07 7.43 -14.28
C ALA A 27 19.07 5.89 -14.49
N PRO A 28 18.00 5.31 -15.05
CA PRO A 28 16.84 5.98 -15.66
C PRO A 28 15.69 6.31 -14.68
N VAL A 29 15.87 6.15 -13.37
CA VAL A 29 14.82 6.45 -12.39
C VAL A 29 14.59 7.96 -12.33
N SER A 30 13.34 8.38 -12.53
CA SER A 30 12.94 9.79 -12.48
C SER A 30 11.96 10.12 -11.36
N HIS A 31 11.19 9.14 -10.89
CA HIS A 31 10.16 9.29 -9.87
C HIS A 31 10.17 8.06 -8.96
N VAL A 32 10.03 8.28 -7.65
CA VAL A 32 9.98 7.24 -6.62
C VAL A 32 8.80 7.54 -5.72
N TYR A 33 7.90 6.56 -5.60
CA TYR A 33 6.69 6.69 -4.79
C TYR A 33 6.77 5.72 -3.62
N ASP A 34 6.49 6.20 -2.41
CA ASP A 34 6.36 5.35 -1.22
C ASP A 34 4.92 5.41 -0.68
N PRO A 35 4.04 4.44 -1.03
CA PRO A 35 2.69 4.39 -0.49
C PRO A 35 2.64 4.12 1.02
N LEU A 36 3.73 3.64 1.64
CA LEU A 36 3.80 3.49 3.09
C LEU A 36 3.93 4.86 3.80
N ASP A 37 4.22 5.92 3.05
CA ASP A 37 4.16 7.29 3.53
C ASP A 37 2.80 7.93 3.23
N TYR A 38 2.49 8.17 1.95
CA TYR A 38 1.30 8.96 1.57
C TYR A 38 -0.03 8.21 1.73
N ALA A 39 -0.06 6.87 1.72
CA ALA A 39 -1.26 6.05 1.91
C ALA A 39 -1.28 5.34 3.28
N TRP A 40 -0.47 5.83 4.23
CA TRP A 40 -0.29 5.19 5.54
C TRP A 40 -1.58 4.88 6.30
N PRO A 41 -2.60 5.77 6.38
CA PRO A 41 -3.83 5.47 7.12
C PRO A 41 -4.48 4.15 6.67
N CYS A 42 -4.52 3.92 5.37
CA CYS A 42 -5.11 2.73 4.76
C CYS A 42 -4.24 1.49 5.00
N HIS A 43 -2.92 1.61 4.82
CA HIS A 43 -1.98 0.51 5.11
C HIS A 43 -2.01 0.10 6.58
N ALA A 44 -2.05 1.07 7.50
CA ALA A 44 -2.14 0.83 8.93
C ALA A 44 -3.46 0.14 9.31
N SER A 45 -4.58 0.53 8.69
CA SER A 45 -5.88 -0.12 8.85
C SER A 45 -5.83 -1.59 8.40
N TYR A 46 -5.24 -1.86 7.23
CA TYR A 46 -5.05 -3.23 6.72
C TYR A 46 -4.27 -4.12 7.71
N LEU A 47 -3.13 -3.64 8.20
CA LEU A 47 -2.31 -4.39 9.17
C LEU A 47 -3.01 -4.57 10.52
N ALA A 48 -3.75 -3.57 10.98
CA ALA A 48 -4.53 -3.66 12.22
C ALA A 48 -5.65 -4.69 12.11
N ARG A 49 -6.42 -4.67 11.01
CA ARG A 49 -7.58 -5.53 10.81
C ARG A 49 -7.20 -6.98 10.52
N TYR A 50 -6.16 -7.21 9.72
CA TYR A 50 -5.86 -8.55 9.18
C TYR A 50 -4.55 -9.16 9.70
N GLY A 51 -3.68 -8.36 10.34
CA GLY A 51 -2.34 -8.76 10.75
C GLY A 51 -2.16 -9.19 12.21
N ASP A 52 -3.19 -9.08 13.06
CA ASP A 52 -3.02 -9.29 14.52
C ASP A 52 -3.13 -10.75 15.00
N SER A 53 -3.13 -11.71 14.08
CA SER A 53 -3.12 -13.15 14.38
C SER A 53 -1.89 -13.84 13.76
N PRO A 54 -1.43 -14.97 14.29
CA PRO A 54 -0.44 -15.79 13.60
C PRO A 54 -0.97 -16.24 12.24
N LYS A 55 -0.10 -16.31 11.24
CA LYS A 55 -0.39 -16.79 9.88
C LYS A 55 0.55 -17.95 9.56
N ARG A 56 0.03 -18.99 8.92
CA ARG A 56 0.83 -20.12 8.42
C ARG A 56 1.42 -19.85 7.04
N VAL A 57 0.79 -18.95 6.29
CA VAL A 57 1.09 -18.64 4.90
C VAL A 57 1.24 -17.12 4.77
N VAL A 58 2.24 -16.69 4.01
CA VAL A 58 2.46 -15.30 3.62
C VAL A 58 2.53 -15.26 2.10
N PHE A 59 1.57 -14.56 1.47
CA PHE A 59 1.67 -14.21 0.07
C PHE A 59 2.56 -12.97 -0.05
N LEU A 60 3.57 -13.04 -0.93
CA LEU A 60 4.56 -11.98 -1.11
C LEU A 60 4.60 -11.56 -2.59
N GLY A 61 4.16 -10.33 -2.86
CA GLY A 61 4.35 -9.69 -4.16
C GLY A 61 5.74 -9.07 -4.31
N MET A 62 6.02 -8.47 -5.46
CA MET A 62 7.29 -7.80 -5.73
C MET A 62 7.31 -6.36 -5.19
N ASN A 63 6.40 -5.51 -5.67
CA ASN A 63 6.29 -4.09 -5.32
C ASN A 63 4.90 -3.54 -5.72
N PRO A 64 4.53 -2.32 -5.29
CA PRO A 64 3.24 -1.71 -5.65
C PRO A 64 3.05 -1.57 -7.17
N GLY A 65 1.89 -1.99 -7.66
CA GLY A 65 1.41 -1.59 -8.98
C GLY A 65 0.77 -0.19 -8.96
N PRO A 66 0.73 0.51 -10.12
CA PRO A 66 0.35 1.92 -10.19
C PRO A 66 -1.15 2.18 -9.97
N PHE A 67 -2.01 1.16 -10.07
CA PHE A 67 -3.47 1.31 -9.94
C PHE A 67 -4.05 0.52 -8.76
N GLY A 68 -3.23 -0.25 -8.05
CA GLY A 68 -3.59 -0.94 -6.82
C GLY A 68 -2.94 -0.29 -5.61
N MET A 69 -1.88 -0.91 -5.07
CA MET A 69 -1.25 -0.46 -3.82
C MET A 69 -0.74 0.99 -3.86
N ALA A 70 -0.31 1.51 -5.01
CA ALA A 70 0.07 2.92 -5.14
C ALA A 70 -1.11 3.90 -4.97
N GLN A 71 -2.35 3.41 -5.11
CA GLN A 71 -3.57 4.21 -4.91
C GLN A 71 -4.18 3.96 -3.54
N THR A 72 -4.09 2.74 -3.00
CA THR A 72 -4.85 2.35 -1.80
C THR A 72 -3.98 2.10 -0.56
N GLY A 73 -2.67 1.93 -0.72
CA GLY A 73 -1.78 1.49 0.35
C GLY A 73 -1.92 0.02 0.75
N VAL A 74 -2.81 -0.76 0.10
CA VAL A 74 -3.03 -2.18 0.39
C VAL A 74 -2.32 -3.05 -0.64
N PRO A 75 -1.60 -4.13 -0.25
CA PRO A 75 -0.97 -5.04 -1.20
C PRO A 75 -1.98 -5.65 -2.18
N PHE A 76 -1.64 -5.67 -3.47
CA PHE A 76 -2.58 -6.06 -4.54
C PHE A 76 -3.91 -5.28 -4.49
N GLY A 77 -3.88 -4.07 -3.94
CA GLY A 77 -5.08 -3.36 -3.49
C GLY A 77 -5.81 -2.64 -4.60
N GLU A 78 -6.45 -3.37 -5.50
CA GLU A 78 -7.43 -2.80 -6.42
C GLU A 78 -8.55 -2.10 -5.64
N VAL A 79 -8.98 -0.92 -6.11
CA VAL A 79 -9.83 0.01 -5.35
C VAL A 79 -11.12 -0.64 -4.87
N SER A 80 -11.86 -1.31 -5.75
CA SER A 80 -13.16 -1.91 -5.42
C SER A 80 -12.98 -3.08 -4.44
N ALA A 81 -11.98 -3.94 -4.65
CA ALA A 81 -11.67 -5.01 -3.71
C ALA A 81 -11.28 -4.48 -2.32
N VAL A 82 -10.49 -3.40 -2.25
CA VAL A 82 -10.08 -2.81 -0.97
C VAL A 82 -11.27 -2.16 -0.25
N ARG A 83 -12.09 -1.40 -0.96
CA ARG A 83 -13.25 -0.71 -0.37
C ARG A 83 -14.38 -1.68 -0.04
N ASP A 84 -14.80 -2.49 -1.01
CA ASP A 84 -16.07 -3.22 -0.94
C ASP A 84 -15.90 -4.60 -0.28
N PHE A 85 -14.76 -5.27 -0.48
CA PHE A 85 -14.48 -6.59 0.12
C PHE A 85 -13.68 -6.47 1.43
N LEU A 86 -12.57 -5.73 1.43
CA LEU A 86 -11.75 -5.55 2.64
C LEU A 86 -12.31 -4.48 3.60
N GLY A 87 -13.28 -3.67 3.16
CA GLY A 87 -13.89 -2.65 3.99
C GLY A 87 -12.89 -1.61 4.50
N ILE A 88 -11.90 -1.25 3.66
CA ILE A 88 -10.87 -0.26 3.98
C ILE A 88 -11.03 0.93 3.04
N GLU A 89 -11.18 2.11 3.63
CA GLU A 89 -11.14 3.38 2.92
C GLU A 89 -10.50 4.41 3.86
N GLY A 90 -9.85 5.43 3.31
CA GLY A 90 -9.23 6.46 4.10
C GLY A 90 -8.51 7.49 3.25
N HIS A 91 -7.96 8.50 3.93
CA HIS A 91 -7.18 9.53 3.27
C HIS A 91 -5.93 8.95 2.62
N VAL A 92 -5.73 9.29 1.35
CA VAL A 92 -4.53 9.00 0.57
C VAL A 92 -3.98 10.35 0.11
N GLY A 93 -2.78 10.67 0.55
CA GLY A 93 -2.03 11.84 0.12
C GLY A 93 -1.39 11.63 -1.26
N ARG A 94 -0.43 12.49 -1.59
CA ARG A 94 0.33 12.41 -2.85
C ARG A 94 1.83 12.32 -2.56
N PRO A 95 2.62 11.63 -3.40
CA PRO A 95 4.07 11.68 -3.29
C PRO A 95 4.58 13.09 -3.63
N ALA A 96 5.76 13.43 -3.12
CA ALA A 96 6.32 14.78 -3.27
C ALA A 96 6.53 15.23 -4.73
N ARG A 97 6.79 14.28 -5.64
CA ARG A 97 6.92 14.54 -7.08
C ARG A 97 6.12 13.48 -7.84
N GLU A 98 5.05 13.92 -8.49
CA GLU A 98 4.20 13.05 -9.31
C GLU A 98 4.53 13.16 -10.79
N HIS A 99 4.62 12.03 -11.46
CA HIS A 99 4.64 11.97 -12.90
C HIS A 99 3.21 12.15 -13.44
N PRO A 100 2.95 13.06 -14.41
CA PRO A 100 1.61 13.35 -14.91
C PRO A 100 0.83 12.13 -15.44
N LYS A 101 1.52 11.12 -16.00
CA LYS A 101 0.92 9.86 -16.47
C LYS A 101 0.72 8.80 -15.37
N ARG A 102 1.07 9.09 -14.12
CA ARG A 102 0.93 8.20 -12.96
C ARG A 102 0.48 9.02 -11.73
N PRO A 103 -0.68 9.69 -11.81
CA PRO A 103 -1.22 10.42 -10.65
C PRO A 103 -1.62 9.45 -9.54
N VAL A 104 -1.56 9.91 -8.29
CA VAL A 104 -2.22 9.26 -7.16
C VAL A 104 -3.57 9.94 -6.94
N GLU A 105 -4.63 9.22 -7.28
CA GLU A 105 -6.04 9.63 -7.19
C GLU A 105 -6.74 8.97 -5.99
N GLY A 106 -6.05 8.06 -5.29
CA GLY A 106 -6.59 7.38 -4.12
C GLY A 106 -7.74 6.45 -4.49
N PHE A 107 -8.76 6.39 -3.64
CA PHE A 107 -9.99 5.63 -3.89
C PHE A 107 -10.89 6.21 -4.99
N ALA A 108 -10.56 7.38 -5.53
CA ALA A 108 -11.21 7.94 -6.71
C ALA A 108 -10.55 7.48 -8.03
N CYS A 109 -9.47 6.70 -7.98
CA CYS A 109 -8.82 6.15 -9.16
C CYS A 109 -9.82 5.32 -9.99
N PRO A 110 -10.11 5.70 -11.25
CA PRO A 110 -11.10 5.00 -12.08
C PRO A 110 -10.53 3.71 -12.70
N ARG A 111 -9.23 3.45 -12.52
CA ARG A 111 -8.52 2.33 -13.15
C ARG A 111 -8.49 1.15 -12.20
N SER A 112 -8.85 -0.01 -12.73
CA SER A 112 -8.76 -1.28 -12.01
C SER A 112 -7.39 -1.95 -12.24
N GLU A 113 -6.77 -2.46 -11.17
CA GLU A 113 -5.54 -3.23 -11.24
C GLU A 113 -5.85 -4.72 -11.39
N VAL A 114 -5.67 -5.25 -12.61
CA VAL A 114 -6.00 -6.66 -12.95
C VAL A 114 -5.36 -7.67 -12.00
N SER A 115 -4.10 -7.45 -11.59
CA SER A 115 -3.41 -8.34 -10.66
C SER A 115 -4.10 -8.38 -9.28
N GLY A 116 -4.58 -7.23 -8.81
CA GLY A 116 -5.34 -7.12 -7.57
C GLY A 116 -6.72 -7.75 -7.68
N THR A 117 -7.43 -7.48 -8.77
CA THR A 117 -8.73 -8.10 -9.06
C THR A 117 -8.63 -9.62 -9.11
N ARG A 118 -7.57 -10.20 -9.69
CA ARG A 118 -7.41 -11.66 -9.75
C ARG A 118 -7.12 -12.29 -8.39
N LEU A 119 -6.41 -11.57 -7.51
CA LEU A 119 -6.04 -12.10 -6.19
C LEU A 119 -7.18 -11.97 -5.19
N TRP A 120 -7.87 -10.84 -5.18
CA TRP A 120 -8.95 -10.54 -4.25
C TRP A 120 -10.35 -10.80 -4.81
N GLY A 121 -10.47 -11.05 -6.12
CA GLY A 121 -11.73 -11.29 -6.81
C GLY A 121 -12.47 -12.45 -6.18
N ALA A 122 -13.54 -12.10 -5.47
CA ALA A 122 -14.60 -13.00 -5.08
C ALA A 122 -15.51 -13.26 -6.28
#